data_AF-A0A524HH09-F1
#
_entry.id   AF-A0A524HH09-F1
#
_cell.length_a   1.000
_cell.length_b   1.000
_cell.length_c   1.000
_cell.angle_alpha   90.00
_cell.angle_beta   90.00
_cell.angle_gamma   90.00
#
_symmetry.space_group_name_H-M   'P 1'
#
loop_
_entity.id
_entity.type
_entity.pdbx_description
1 polymer ?
#
loop_
_entity_poly.entity_id
_entity_poly.type
_entity_poly.pdbx_seq_one_letter_code
_entity_poly.pdbx_strand_id
1 'polypeptide(L)'
;MEGGGLHPGMARPHHHGRSHPQAGGRTLAPAGHPAVSEGQTLTGESLLVRYANLVKLPHTLFALPFALLGVLAASMQAPVTAQVVGLVVVAFSGARWVAMGFNRIADRDFDARNPRTASRELPRGALTLRQAWGSVVLAAALFVWASAGLNRLCLLLSPVALAWITLYSLSKRFTWWPHLWLGLSLAIAPVGGYLAVTGRWSTPWWLLLLVTLAVATWVAGFDIFYALPDA
;
A
#
# COMPACT_ATOMS: atom_id res chain seq x y z
N MET A 1 36.61 -64.05 -40.74
CA MET A 1 36.31 -63.17 -39.60
C MET A 1 34.94 -63.59 -39.07
N GLU A 2 34.79 -64.81 -38.54
CA GLU A 2 35.00 -65.20 -37.11
C GLU A 2 34.09 -64.37 -36.17
N GLY A 3 33.19 -64.90 -35.33
CA GLY A 3 32.94 -66.27 -34.86
C GLY A 3 33.45 -66.48 -33.42
N GLY A 4 32.54 -66.67 -32.46
CA GLY A 4 32.80 -67.15 -31.07
C GLY A 4 33.06 -66.02 -30.04
N GLY A 5 32.53 -66.01 -28.81
CA GLY A 5 31.97 -67.06 -27.96
C GLY A 5 32.80 -67.19 -26.68
N LEU A 6 32.13 -67.31 -25.53
CA LEU A 6 32.61 -67.79 -24.20
C LEU A 6 33.19 -66.75 -23.21
N HIS A 7 32.54 -66.57 -22.05
CA HIS A 7 32.86 -67.38 -20.86
C HIS A 7 31.77 -67.27 -19.74
N PRO A 8 31.67 -68.27 -18.85
CA PRO A 8 30.52 -68.57 -18.01
C PRO A 8 30.75 -68.30 -16.50
N GLY A 9 29.66 -68.38 -15.74
CA GLY A 9 29.66 -69.03 -14.42
C GLY A 9 30.04 -68.18 -13.20
N MET A 10 29.04 -67.89 -12.35
CA MET A 10 29.07 -68.47 -11.01
C MET A 10 27.68 -68.52 -10.38
N ALA A 11 27.44 -69.62 -9.68
CA ALA A 11 26.19 -70.04 -9.09
C ALA A 11 25.91 -69.37 -7.71
N ARG A 12 24.61 -69.33 -7.41
CA ARG A 12 23.83 -69.15 -6.15
C ARG A 12 24.52 -69.63 -4.84
N PRO A 13 24.11 -69.22 -3.59
CA PRO A 13 22.70 -69.22 -3.14
C PRO A 13 22.21 -68.25 -2.01
N HIS A 14 20.88 -68.22 -1.92
CA HIS A 14 19.93 -68.00 -0.80
C HIS A 14 20.31 -67.35 0.56
N HIS A 15 19.39 -66.45 0.96
CA HIS A 15 18.83 -66.17 2.29
C HIS A 15 19.76 -65.84 3.47
N HIS A 16 19.67 -64.60 3.94
CA HIS A 16 19.22 -64.35 5.31
C HIS A 16 18.57 -62.98 5.44
N GLY A 17 17.29 -62.98 5.87
CA GLY A 17 16.60 -61.77 6.28
C GLY A 17 17.23 -61.20 7.55
N ARG A 18 17.55 -59.91 7.51
CA ARG A 18 17.56 -59.05 8.70
C ARG A 18 16.94 -57.71 8.31
N SER A 19 15.71 -57.54 8.74
CA SER A 19 15.00 -56.26 8.81
C SER A 19 15.79 -55.29 9.68
N HIS A 20 16.49 -54.35 9.06
CA HIS A 20 16.95 -53.15 9.74
C HIS A 20 15.78 -52.15 9.80
N PRO A 21 15.40 -51.63 10.98
CA PRO A 21 14.37 -50.62 11.08
C PRO A 21 14.87 -49.35 10.38
N GLN A 22 14.07 -48.83 9.44
CA GLN A 22 14.27 -47.52 8.84
C GLN A 22 14.34 -46.48 9.96
N ALA A 23 15.53 -45.99 10.24
CA ALA A 23 15.73 -44.79 11.04
C ALA A 23 14.99 -43.67 10.31
N GLY A 24 13.91 -43.20 10.92
CA GLY A 24 13.07 -42.12 10.40
C GLY A 24 13.92 -40.89 10.14
N GLY A 25 14.28 -40.71 8.87
CA GLY A 25 14.75 -39.44 8.35
C GLY A 25 13.60 -38.45 8.52
N ARG A 26 13.60 -37.71 9.62
CA ARG A 26 12.93 -36.42 9.69
C ARG A 26 13.58 -35.58 8.58
N THR A 27 12.97 -35.58 7.41
CA THR A 27 13.16 -34.52 6.43
C THR A 27 12.74 -33.25 7.18
N LEU A 28 13.73 -32.54 7.73
CA LEU A 28 13.53 -31.19 8.23
C LEU A 28 13.12 -30.41 6.98
N ALA A 29 11.81 -30.19 6.81
CA ALA A 29 11.31 -29.21 5.88
C ALA A 29 12.14 -27.94 6.10
N PRO A 30 12.66 -27.30 5.04
CA PRO A 30 13.39 -26.05 5.22
C PRO A 30 12.48 -25.14 6.03
N ALA A 31 12.98 -24.68 7.18
CA ALA A 31 12.25 -23.77 8.05
C ALA A 31 11.90 -22.57 7.17
N GLY A 32 10.66 -22.54 6.68
CA GLY A 32 10.15 -21.44 5.88
C GLY A 32 10.38 -20.20 6.73
N HIS A 33 11.15 -19.25 6.21
CA HIS A 33 11.15 -17.92 6.79
C HIS A 33 9.69 -17.55 7.03
N PRO A 34 9.31 -17.13 8.25
CA PRO A 34 7.94 -16.72 8.49
C PRO A 34 7.64 -15.67 7.43
N ALA A 35 6.74 -16.00 6.50
CA ALA A 35 6.43 -15.13 5.39
C ALA A 35 6.04 -13.80 6.00
N VAL A 36 6.87 -12.77 5.82
CA VAL A 36 6.57 -11.43 6.28
C VAL A 36 5.34 -11.01 5.50
N SER A 37 4.18 -11.21 6.11
CA SER A 37 2.91 -11.14 5.42
C SER A 37 2.65 -9.68 5.05
N GLU A 38 2.46 -9.42 3.77
CA GLU A 38 2.47 -8.06 3.25
C GLU A 38 1.17 -7.32 3.61
N GLY A 39 1.25 -6.50 4.66
CA GLY A 39 0.10 -5.79 5.19
C GLY A 39 0.17 -5.53 6.69
N GLN A 40 1.00 -6.26 7.42
CA GLN A 40 1.24 -6.09 8.85
C GLN A 40 2.55 -5.34 9.06
N THR A 41 2.45 -4.08 9.49
CA THR A 41 3.61 -3.23 9.79
C THR A 41 3.92 -3.18 11.28
N LEU A 42 2.89 -3.37 12.11
CA LEU A 42 3.00 -3.46 13.56
C LEU A 42 2.53 -4.85 14.02
N THR A 43 3.31 -5.46 14.91
CA THR A 43 2.97 -6.74 15.55
C THR A 43 2.05 -6.48 16.74
N GLY A 44 0.94 -7.23 16.82
CA GLY A 44 -0.02 -7.13 17.92
C GLY A 44 -1.47 -7.39 17.50
N GLU A 45 -2.31 -7.77 18.47
CA GLU A 45 -3.71 -8.12 18.20
C GLU A 45 -4.72 -7.01 18.54
N SER A 46 -4.25 -5.91 19.13
CA SER A 46 -5.13 -4.83 19.58
C SER A 46 -5.87 -4.18 18.42
N LEU A 47 -7.06 -3.66 18.70
CA LEU A 47 -7.90 -2.99 17.71
C LEU A 47 -7.20 -1.76 17.08
N LEU A 48 -6.37 -1.05 17.86
CA LEU A 48 -5.52 0.04 17.37
C LEU A 48 -4.46 -0.45 16.39
N VAL A 49 -3.79 -1.58 16.67
CA VAL A 49 -2.81 -2.18 15.75
C VAL A 49 -3.48 -2.61 14.44
N ARG A 50 -4.70 -3.15 14.50
CA ARG A 50 -5.47 -3.52 13.29
C ARG A 50 -5.77 -2.30 12.42
N TYR A 51 -6.19 -1.17 13.01
CA TYR A 51 -6.41 0.07 12.25
C TYR A 51 -5.10 0.71 11.75
N ALA A 52 -4.04 0.69 12.56
CA ALA A 52 -2.73 1.18 12.15
C ALA A 52 -2.17 0.40 10.94
N ASN A 53 -2.36 -0.93 10.94
CA ASN A 53 -2.02 -1.80 9.81
C ASN A 53 -2.94 -1.54 8.62
N LEU A 54 -4.26 -1.33 8.83
CA LEU A 54 -5.22 -0.96 7.77
C LEU A 54 -4.74 0.25 6.96
N VAL A 55 -4.20 1.25 7.66
CA VAL A 55 -3.79 2.55 7.12
C VAL A 55 -2.29 2.59 6.82
N LYS A 56 -1.57 1.47 6.99
CA LYS A 56 -0.11 1.40 6.85
C LYS A 56 0.57 2.66 7.41
N LEU A 57 0.40 2.95 8.71
CA LEU A 57 0.87 4.21 9.33
C LEU A 57 2.28 4.67 8.90
N PRO A 58 3.29 3.79 8.79
CA PRO A 58 4.61 4.21 8.30
C PRO A 58 4.57 4.84 6.91
N HIS A 59 3.75 4.32 5.99
CA HIS A 59 3.62 4.86 4.64
C HIS A 59 2.91 6.22 4.62
N THR A 60 2.02 6.46 5.59
CA THR A 60 1.43 7.79 5.77
C THR A 60 2.48 8.77 6.27
N LEU A 61 3.30 8.37 7.25
CA LEU A 61 4.37 9.20 7.78
C LEU A 61 5.40 9.58 6.71
N PHE A 62 5.84 8.61 5.89
CA PHE A 62 6.79 8.87 4.80
C PHE A 62 6.22 9.70 3.66
N ALA A 63 4.90 9.76 3.52
CA ALA A 63 4.23 10.55 2.49
C ALA A 63 3.90 11.99 2.97
N LEU A 64 3.92 12.25 4.28
CA LEU A 64 3.66 13.56 4.86
C LEU A 64 4.60 14.67 4.35
N PRO A 65 5.91 14.42 4.11
CA PRO A 65 6.80 15.41 3.53
C PRO A 65 6.28 16.02 2.22
N PHE A 66 5.56 15.27 1.38
CA PHE A 66 4.99 15.83 0.14
C PHE A 66 3.96 16.92 0.39
N ALA A 67 3.08 16.74 1.38
CA ALA A 67 2.14 17.78 1.77
C ALA A 67 2.88 19.00 2.38
N LEU A 68 3.89 18.74 3.23
CA LEU A 68 4.68 19.80 3.86
C LEU A 68 5.56 20.57 2.87
N LEU A 69 6.02 19.95 1.79
CA LEU A 69 6.70 20.65 0.70
C LEU A 69 5.80 21.72 0.06
N GLY A 70 4.50 21.43 -0.09
CA GLY A 70 3.51 22.41 -0.52
C GLY A 70 3.38 23.59 0.44
N VAL A 71 3.32 23.29 1.75
CA VAL A 71 3.28 24.30 2.82
C VAL A 71 4.54 25.16 2.81
N LEU A 72 5.72 24.54 2.66
CA LEU A 72 7.00 25.23 2.59
C LEU A 72 7.10 26.13 1.35
N ALA A 73 6.65 25.65 0.19
CA ALA A 73 6.61 26.47 -1.01
C ALA A 73 5.68 27.70 -0.84
N ALA A 74 4.58 27.53 -0.09
CA ALA A 74 3.66 28.61 0.21
C ALA A 74 4.16 29.57 1.30
N SER A 75 5.09 29.17 2.16
CA SER A 75 5.62 30.02 3.24
C SER A 75 6.36 31.24 2.72
N MET A 76 6.82 31.19 1.47
CA MET A 76 7.43 32.32 0.77
C MET A 76 6.41 33.40 0.37
N GLN A 77 5.11 33.11 0.46
CA GLN A 77 4.03 34.00 -0.01
C GLN A 77 3.06 34.42 1.09
N ALA A 78 2.91 33.60 2.12
CA ALA A 78 2.02 33.87 3.25
C ALA A 78 2.60 33.28 4.54
N PRO A 79 2.33 33.89 5.71
CA PRO A 79 2.80 33.37 6.98
C PRO A 79 2.17 32.01 7.28
N VAL A 80 2.99 31.06 7.72
CA VAL A 80 2.55 29.73 8.12
C VAL A 80 2.37 29.70 9.63
N THR A 81 1.17 29.38 10.10
CA THR A 81 0.88 29.21 11.53
C THR A 81 0.93 27.74 11.92
N ALA A 82 1.22 27.46 13.19
CA ALA A 82 1.19 26.10 13.73
C ALA A 82 -0.19 25.44 13.56
N GLN A 83 -1.27 26.24 13.61
CA GLN A 83 -2.63 25.78 13.35
C GLN A 83 -2.79 25.25 11.92
N VAL A 84 -2.30 25.99 10.91
CA VAL A 84 -2.38 25.54 9.50
C VAL A 84 -1.59 24.24 9.31
N VAL A 85 -0.39 24.15 9.88
CA VAL A 85 0.41 22.91 9.81
C VAL A 85 -0.35 21.74 10.46
N GLY A 86 -0.90 21.94 11.65
CA GLY A 86 -1.69 20.92 12.34
C GLY A 86 -2.90 20.45 11.52
N LEU A 87 -3.64 21.37 10.92
CA LEU A 87 -4.77 21.06 10.06
C LEU A 87 -4.37 20.35 8.76
N VAL A 88 -3.24 20.73 8.15
CA VAL A 88 -2.69 20.02 6.98
C VAL A 88 -2.34 18.58 7.33
N VAL A 89 -1.71 18.34 8.49
CA VAL A 89 -1.36 16.99 8.95
C VAL A 89 -2.61 16.14 9.17
N VAL A 90 -3.64 16.71 9.82
CA VAL A 90 -4.93 16.04 10.05
C VAL A 90 -5.61 15.73 8.73
N ALA A 91 -5.70 16.72 7.82
CA ALA A 91 -6.30 16.53 6.51
C ALA A 91 -5.58 15.46 5.70
N PHE A 92 -4.25 15.53 5.61
CA PHE A 92 -3.45 14.56 4.88
C PHE A 92 -3.64 13.14 5.43
N SER A 93 -3.63 12.99 6.76
CA SER A 93 -3.82 11.71 7.43
C SER A 93 -5.23 11.15 7.20
N GLY A 94 -6.26 12.00 7.26
CA GLY A 94 -7.64 11.63 6.93
C GLY A 94 -7.79 11.15 5.49
N ALA A 95 -7.27 11.90 4.52
CA ALA A 95 -7.32 11.52 3.10
C ALA A 95 -6.59 10.20 2.84
N ARG A 96 -5.40 9.99 3.43
CA ARG A 96 -4.64 8.74 3.32
C ARG A 96 -5.40 7.56 3.92
N TRP A 97 -6.04 7.76 5.06
CA TRP A 97 -6.88 6.75 5.69
C TRP A 97 -8.05 6.36 4.79
N VAL A 98 -8.74 7.33 4.20
CA VAL A 98 -9.83 7.07 3.24
C VAL A 98 -9.31 6.27 2.04
N ALA A 99 -8.21 6.72 1.41
CA ALA A 99 -7.64 6.06 0.25
C ALA A 99 -7.28 4.60 0.54
N MET A 100 -6.56 4.32 1.63
CA MET A 100 -6.13 2.95 1.97
C MET A 100 -7.27 2.08 2.49
N GLY A 101 -8.14 2.63 3.33
CA GLY A 101 -9.31 1.93 3.86
C GLY A 101 -10.26 1.53 2.74
N PHE A 102 -10.60 2.48 1.85
CA PHE A 102 -11.43 2.20 0.69
C PHE A 102 -10.76 1.21 -0.27
N ASN A 103 -9.45 1.36 -0.51
CA ASN A 103 -8.72 0.40 -1.35
C ASN A 103 -8.82 -1.02 -0.81
N ARG A 104 -8.61 -1.23 0.49
CA ARG A 104 -8.71 -2.56 1.11
C ARG A 104 -10.13 -3.11 1.11
N ILE A 105 -11.14 -2.25 1.22
CA ILE A 105 -12.55 -2.63 1.08
C ILE A 105 -12.84 -3.10 -0.35
N ALA A 106 -12.42 -2.31 -1.35
CA ALA A 106 -12.66 -2.59 -2.76
C ALA A 106 -11.89 -3.82 -3.26
N ASP A 107 -10.68 -4.05 -2.75
CA ASP A 107 -9.80 -5.15 -3.15
C ASP A 107 -9.99 -6.42 -2.31
N ARG A 108 -10.88 -6.43 -1.30
CA ARG A 108 -11.03 -7.53 -0.32
C ARG A 108 -11.12 -8.92 -0.96
N ASP A 109 -11.99 -9.09 -1.95
CA ASP A 109 -12.25 -10.40 -2.55
C ASP A 109 -11.09 -10.86 -3.44
N PHE A 110 -10.32 -9.92 -4.00
CA PHE A 110 -9.09 -10.21 -4.73
C PHE A 110 -7.95 -10.53 -3.77
N ASP A 111 -7.84 -9.77 -2.68
CA ASP A 111 -6.84 -9.99 -1.63
C ASP A 111 -7.01 -11.36 -0.96
N ALA A 112 -8.25 -11.84 -0.81
CA ALA A 112 -8.52 -13.18 -0.27
C ALA A 112 -8.02 -14.32 -1.18
N ARG A 113 -7.86 -14.08 -2.49
CA ARG A 113 -7.43 -15.09 -3.47
C ARG A 113 -5.92 -15.07 -3.71
N ASN A 114 -5.23 -14.01 -3.31
CA ASN A 114 -3.78 -13.86 -3.51
C ASN A 114 -3.03 -14.32 -2.26
N PRO A 115 -2.17 -15.37 -2.33
CA PRO A 115 -1.38 -15.85 -1.20
C PRO A 115 -0.55 -14.77 -0.50
N ARG A 116 -0.12 -13.73 -1.22
CA ARG A 116 0.66 -12.60 -0.69
C ARG A 116 -0.15 -11.67 0.21
N THR A 117 -1.44 -11.51 -0.06
CA THR A 117 -2.31 -10.51 0.61
C THR A 117 -3.46 -11.12 1.39
N ALA A 118 -3.60 -12.45 1.38
CA ALA A 118 -4.61 -13.21 2.12
C ALA A 118 -4.53 -13.02 3.65
N SER A 119 -3.37 -12.62 4.17
CA SER A 119 -3.15 -12.37 5.60
C SER A 119 -3.62 -10.99 6.09
N ARG A 120 -4.09 -10.11 5.18
CA ARG A 120 -4.58 -8.77 5.52
C ARG A 120 -5.84 -8.81 6.39
N GLU A 121 -6.10 -7.68 7.05
CA GLU A 121 -7.11 -7.58 8.12
C GLU A 121 -8.54 -7.89 7.68
N LEU A 122 -8.90 -7.54 6.43
CA LEU A 122 -10.23 -7.80 5.89
C LEU A 122 -10.40 -9.25 5.39
N PRO A 123 -9.50 -9.81 4.54
CA PRO A 123 -9.57 -11.22 4.15
C PRO A 123 -9.51 -12.20 5.33
N ARG A 124 -8.67 -11.94 6.32
CA ARG A 124 -8.53 -12.78 7.53
C ARG A 124 -9.69 -12.61 8.53
N GLY A 125 -10.59 -11.65 8.32
CA GLY A 125 -11.70 -11.36 9.22
C GLY A 125 -11.30 -10.69 10.54
N ALA A 126 -10.08 -10.14 10.63
CA ALA A 126 -9.62 -9.40 11.80
C ALA A 126 -10.36 -8.06 12.00
N LEU A 127 -10.88 -7.49 10.91
CA LEU A 127 -11.81 -6.35 10.92
C LEU A 127 -13.08 -6.73 10.14
N THR A 128 -14.24 -6.36 10.68
CA THR A 128 -15.50 -6.49 9.93
C THR A 128 -15.62 -5.42 8.86
N LEU A 129 -16.37 -5.72 7.79
CA LEU A 129 -16.63 -4.75 6.72
C LEU A 129 -17.32 -3.47 7.25
N ARG A 130 -18.22 -3.60 8.24
CA ARG A 130 -18.88 -2.46 8.90
C ARG A 130 -17.88 -1.57 9.65
N GLN A 131 -16.93 -2.17 10.37
CA GLN A 131 -15.86 -1.43 11.07
C GLN A 131 -14.95 -0.71 10.08
N ALA A 132 -14.56 -1.36 8.99
CA ALA A 132 -13.74 -0.74 7.95
C ALA A 132 -14.45 0.48 7.33
N TRP A 133 -15.70 0.33 6.90
CA TRP A 133 -16.51 1.45 6.39
C TRP A 133 -16.69 2.56 7.42
N GLY A 134 -16.99 2.22 8.68
CA GLY A 134 -17.11 3.19 9.76
C GLY A 134 -15.84 4.03 9.92
N SER A 135 -14.66 3.41 9.85
CA SER A 135 -13.38 4.12 9.92
C SER A 135 -13.13 5.02 8.72
N VAL A 136 -13.52 4.59 7.51
CA VAL A 136 -13.39 5.38 6.28
C VAL A 136 -14.29 6.61 6.32
N VAL A 137 -15.55 6.44 6.74
CA VAL A 137 -16.50 7.56 6.87
C VAL A 137 -16.03 8.56 7.92
N LEU A 138 -15.54 8.08 9.08
CA LEU A 138 -14.99 8.95 10.12
C LEU A 138 -13.76 9.72 9.62
N ALA A 139 -12.85 9.06 8.91
CA ALA A 139 -11.67 9.70 8.34
C ALA A 139 -12.03 10.73 7.26
N ALA A 140 -13.05 10.45 6.42
CA ALA A 140 -13.56 11.39 5.44
C ALA A 140 -14.16 12.63 6.12
N ALA A 141 -14.95 12.44 7.18
CA ALA A 141 -15.50 13.55 7.96
C ALA A 141 -14.39 14.41 8.59
N LEU A 142 -13.35 13.76 9.15
CA LEU A 142 -12.20 14.46 9.73
C LEU A 142 -11.43 15.25 8.67
N PHE A 143 -11.25 14.70 7.47
CA PHE A 143 -10.62 15.39 6.35
C PHE A 143 -11.41 16.64 5.91
N VAL A 144 -12.74 16.52 5.77
CA VAL A 144 -13.61 17.66 5.39
C VAL A 144 -13.60 18.72 6.48
N TRP A 145 -13.68 18.33 7.75
CA TRP A 145 -13.58 19.24 8.89
C TRP A 145 -12.24 20.01 8.90
N ALA A 146 -11.12 19.31 8.72
CA ALA A 146 -9.81 19.94 8.66
C ALA A 146 -9.70 20.89 7.45
N SER A 147 -10.25 20.49 6.30
CA SER A 147 -10.28 21.32 5.09
C SER A 147 -11.12 22.59 5.28
N ALA A 148 -12.23 22.51 6.01
CA ALA A 148 -13.04 23.67 6.39
C ALA A 148 -12.28 24.64 7.30
N GLY A 149 -11.45 24.11 8.20
CA GLY A 149 -10.60 24.91 9.08
C GLY A 149 -9.41 25.59 8.39
N LEU A 150 -9.02 25.13 7.19
CA LEU A 150 -7.92 25.71 6.42
C LEU A 150 -8.38 26.95 5.65
N ASN A 151 -9.27 26.77 4.69
CA ASN A 151 -9.88 27.86 3.91
C ASN A 151 -11.04 27.35 3.04
N ARG A 152 -11.82 28.28 2.47
CA ARG A 152 -12.98 27.96 1.63
C ARG A 152 -12.63 27.18 0.37
N LEU A 153 -11.45 27.43 -0.23
CA LEU A 153 -11.01 26.72 -1.44
C LEU A 153 -10.73 25.23 -1.12
N CYS A 154 -10.00 24.95 -0.04
CA CYS A 154 -9.76 23.58 0.43
C CYS A 154 -11.05 22.85 0.74
N LEU A 155 -12.03 23.51 1.38
CA LEU A 155 -13.34 22.92 1.64
C LEU A 155 -14.06 22.54 0.34
N LEU A 156 -14.11 23.44 -0.64
CA LEU A 156 -14.74 23.18 -1.95
C LEU A 156 -14.06 22.05 -2.71
N LEU A 157 -12.73 21.95 -2.62
CA LEU A 157 -11.95 20.89 -3.28
C LEU A 157 -11.97 19.56 -2.51
N SER A 158 -12.31 19.55 -1.23
CA SER A 158 -12.31 18.33 -0.41
C SER A 158 -13.16 17.18 -0.98
N PRO A 159 -14.43 17.35 -1.43
CA PRO A 159 -15.18 16.26 -2.03
C PRO A 159 -14.55 15.77 -3.34
N VAL A 160 -13.97 16.67 -4.14
CA VAL A 160 -13.28 16.33 -5.39
C VAL A 160 -12.03 15.49 -5.10
N ALA A 161 -11.25 15.86 -4.08
CA ALA A 161 -10.08 15.11 -3.67
C ALA A 161 -10.46 13.70 -3.16
N LEU A 162 -11.51 13.58 -2.33
CA LEU A 162 -12.01 12.28 -1.86
C LEU A 162 -12.51 11.40 -3.01
N ALA A 163 -13.25 11.97 -3.96
CA ALA A 163 -13.71 11.26 -5.15
C ALA A 163 -12.51 10.76 -5.98
N TRP A 164 -11.49 11.59 -6.19
CA TRP A 164 -10.31 11.23 -6.96
C TRP A 164 -9.52 10.06 -6.34
N ILE A 165 -9.22 10.14 -5.04
CA ILE A 165 -8.43 9.11 -4.35
C ILE A 165 -9.19 7.79 -4.18
N THR A 166 -10.52 7.83 -4.14
CA THR A 166 -11.34 6.61 -4.10
C THR A 166 -11.52 6.00 -5.49
N LEU A 167 -11.64 6.85 -6.52
CA LEU A 167 -11.72 6.40 -7.91
C LEU A 167 -10.45 5.64 -8.34
N TYR A 168 -9.27 5.98 -7.80
CA TYR A 168 -8.05 5.20 -7.98
C TYR A 168 -8.23 3.70 -7.65
N SER A 169 -8.87 3.37 -6.54
CA SER A 169 -9.06 1.96 -6.16
C SER A 169 -9.94 1.20 -7.17
N LEU A 170 -10.81 1.91 -7.88
CA LEU A 170 -11.63 1.35 -8.94
C LEU A 170 -10.88 1.32 -10.29
N SER A 171 -9.97 2.26 -10.52
CA SER A 171 -9.26 2.41 -11.80
C SER A 171 -8.41 1.19 -12.15
N LYS A 172 -7.94 0.42 -11.16
CA LYS A 172 -7.27 -0.88 -11.36
C LYS A 172 -8.07 -1.88 -12.21
N ARG A 173 -9.39 -1.71 -12.30
CA ARG A 173 -10.29 -2.58 -13.07
C ARG A 173 -10.52 -2.13 -14.51
N PHE A 174 -10.22 -0.86 -14.81
CA PHE A 174 -10.59 -0.22 -16.07
C PHE A 174 -9.38 0.29 -16.87
N THR A 175 -8.24 0.53 -16.22
CA THR A 175 -7.06 1.10 -16.87
C THR A 175 -5.85 0.19 -16.72
N TRP A 176 -5.00 0.21 -17.75
CA TRP A 176 -3.71 -0.49 -17.78
C TRP A 176 -2.58 0.39 -17.23
N TRP A 177 -2.90 1.58 -16.73
CA TRP A 177 -1.95 2.59 -16.24
C TRP A 177 -2.20 2.95 -14.75
N PRO A 178 -2.45 1.97 -13.85
CA PRO A 178 -2.78 2.25 -12.45
C PRO A 178 -1.63 2.97 -11.72
N HIS A 179 -0.38 2.74 -12.13
CA HIS A 179 0.81 3.36 -11.56
C HIS A 179 0.84 4.88 -11.77
N LEU A 180 0.45 5.36 -12.95
CA LEU A 180 0.33 6.81 -13.20
C LEU A 180 -0.79 7.42 -12.36
N TRP A 181 -1.94 6.74 -12.25
CA TRP A 181 -3.05 7.22 -11.43
C TRP A 181 -2.67 7.31 -9.95
N LEU A 182 -1.92 6.32 -9.44
CA LEU A 182 -1.38 6.33 -8.08
C LEU A 182 -0.45 7.54 -7.88
N GLY A 183 0.47 7.76 -8.82
CA GLY A 183 1.38 8.91 -8.78
C GLY A 183 0.65 10.24 -8.76
N LEU A 184 -0.35 10.41 -9.63
CA LEU A 184 -1.22 11.60 -9.64
C LEU A 184 -1.98 11.78 -8.33
N SER A 185 -2.46 10.69 -7.73
CA SER A 185 -3.17 10.74 -6.44
C SER A 185 -2.26 11.23 -5.31
N LEU A 186 -0.98 10.83 -5.30
CA LEU A 186 -0.02 11.35 -4.32
C LEU A 186 0.37 12.80 -4.62
N ALA A 187 0.46 13.16 -5.89
CA ALA A 187 0.83 14.50 -6.34
C ALA A 187 -0.20 15.59 -5.97
N ILE A 188 -1.42 15.22 -5.60
CA ILE A 188 -2.40 16.16 -5.01
C ILE A 188 -1.94 16.68 -3.64
N ALA A 189 -1.12 15.94 -2.89
CA ALA A 189 -0.67 16.33 -1.56
C ALA A 189 0.11 17.67 -1.52
N PRO A 190 1.17 17.88 -2.32
CA PRO A 190 1.87 19.17 -2.34
C PRO A 190 0.98 20.32 -2.85
N VAL A 191 0.09 20.04 -3.80
CA VAL A 191 -0.90 21.03 -4.26
C VAL A 191 -1.81 21.43 -3.11
N GLY A 192 -2.38 20.46 -2.39
CA GLY A 192 -3.21 20.70 -1.22
C GLY A 192 -2.49 21.48 -0.12
N GLY A 193 -1.23 21.14 0.16
CA GLY A 193 -0.40 21.86 1.14
C GLY A 193 -0.17 23.33 0.77
N TYR A 194 0.06 23.62 -0.52
CA TYR A 194 0.21 24.99 -0.99
C TYR A 194 -1.10 25.79 -0.90
N LEU A 195 -2.22 25.18 -1.34
CA LEU A 195 -3.55 25.80 -1.28
C LEU A 195 -4.02 26.01 0.16
N ALA A 196 -3.61 25.15 1.09
CA ALA A 196 -3.94 25.25 2.51
C ALA A 196 -3.42 26.55 3.14
N VAL A 197 -2.23 27.00 2.72
CA VAL A 197 -1.57 28.22 3.23
C VAL A 197 -2.00 29.45 2.45
N THR A 198 -2.02 29.38 1.11
CA THR A 198 -2.24 30.57 0.27
C THR A 198 -3.71 30.86 -0.01
N GLY A 199 -4.59 29.85 0.07
CA GLY A 199 -6.01 29.96 -0.29
C GLY A 199 -6.29 30.28 -1.75
N ARG A 200 -5.27 30.23 -2.63
CA ARG A 200 -5.36 30.59 -4.05
C ARG A 200 -4.43 29.73 -4.90
N TRP A 201 -4.67 29.68 -6.20
CA TRP A 201 -3.78 29.00 -7.13
C TRP A 201 -2.40 29.69 -7.22
N SER A 202 -1.36 28.93 -7.57
CA SER A 202 0.01 29.47 -7.61
C SER A 202 0.18 30.55 -8.66
N THR A 203 1.07 31.50 -8.36
CA THR A 203 1.61 32.43 -9.34
C THR A 203 3.12 32.20 -9.41
N PRO A 204 3.68 31.77 -10.56
CA PRO A 204 3.02 31.50 -11.84
C PRO A 204 2.08 30.27 -11.81
N TRP A 205 1.08 30.26 -12.69
CA TRP A 205 0.00 29.25 -12.70
C TRP A 205 0.49 27.83 -13.00
N TRP A 206 1.60 27.68 -13.74
CA TRP A 206 2.15 26.37 -14.10
C TRP A 206 2.94 25.70 -12.97
N LEU A 207 3.29 26.43 -11.89
CA LEU A 207 4.19 25.93 -10.85
C LEU A 207 3.65 24.65 -10.19
N LEU A 208 2.39 24.67 -9.76
CA LEU A 208 1.76 23.49 -9.15
C LEU A 208 1.59 22.33 -10.13
N LEU A 209 1.42 22.61 -11.42
CA LEU A 209 1.35 21.57 -12.45
C LEU A 209 2.71 20.88 -12.63
N LEU A 210 3.80 21.63 -12.65
CA LEU A 210 5.15 21.07 -12.73
C LEU A 210 5.48 20.22 -11.50
N VAL A 211 5.14 20.71 -10.30
CA VAL A 211 5.30 19.93 -9.06
C VAL A 211 4.47 18.65 -9.12
N THR A 212 3.23 18.73 -9.60
CA THR A 212 2.36 17.57 -9.76
C THR A 212 2.96 16.55 -10.71
N LEU A 213 3.44 17.00 -11.87
CA LEU A 213 4.05 16.12 -12.88
C LEU A 213 5.33 15.46 -12.37
N ALA A 214 6.21 16.23 -11.69
CA ALA A 214 7.44 15.72 -11.13
C ALA A 214 7.17 14.65 -10.07
N VAL A 215 6.26 14.91 -9.13
CA VAL A 215 5.89 13.93 -8.10
C VAL A 215 5.20 12.72 -8.72
N ALA A 216 4.26 12.91 -9.66
CA ALA A 216 3.52 11.81 -10.27
C ALA A 216 4.43 10.86 -11.06
N THR A 217 5.33 11.41 -11.88
CA THR A 217 6.29 10.61 -12.68
C THR A 217 7.30 9.88 -11.81
N TRP A 218 7.80 10.53 -10.75
CA TRP A 218 8.68 9.90 -9.77
C TRP A 218 8.00 8.72 -9.07
N VAL A 219 6.81 8.94 -8.48
CA VAL A 219 6.06 7.87 -7.80
C VAL A 219 5.72 6.72 -8.75
N ALA A 220 5.22 7.04 -9.95
CA ALA A 220 4.86 6.01 -10.91
C ALA A 220 6.09 5.19 -11.36
N GLY A 221 7.23 5.84 -11.55
CA GLY A 221 8.49 5.15 -11.84
C GLY A 221 8.86 4.15 -10.74
N PHE A 222 8.87 4.60 -9.48
CA PHE A 222 9.13 3.71 -8.33
C PHE A 222 8.13 2.55 -8.23
N ASP A 223 6.84 2.82 -8.46
CA ASP A 223 5.78 1.81 -8.37
C ASP A 223 5.90 0.76 -9.48
N ILE A 224 6.31 1.14 -10.70
CA ILE A 224 6.60 0.20 -11.80
C ILE A 224 7.75 -0.73 -11.41
N PHE A 225 8.86 -0.19 -10.88
CA PHE A 225 9.98 -1.02 -10.43
C PHE A 225 9.56 -2.00 -9.32
N TYR A 226 8.67 -1.57 -8.42
CA TYR A 226 8.16 -2.41 -7.34
C TYR A 226 7.21 -3.51 -7.81
N ALA A 227 6.54 -3.32 -8.96
CA ALA A 227 5.59 -4.27 -9.53
C ALA A 227 6.25 -5.36 -10.41
N LEU A 228 7.50 -5.17 -10.83
CA LEU A 228 8.23 -6.17 -11.65
C LEU A 228 8.29 -7.59 -11.05
N PRO A 229 8.43 -7.79 -9.73
CA PRO A 229 8.40 -9.13 -9.13
C PRO A 229 7.01 -9.80 -9.09
N ASP A 230 5.94 -9.04 -9.34
CA ASP A 230 4.56 -9.54 -9.37
C ASP A 230 4.11 -9.96 -10.78
N ALA A 231 4.94 -9.74 -11.82
CA ALA A 231 4.66 -10.08 -13.23
C ALA A 231 5.12 -11.50 -13.60
#